data_AF-A0A1Q6M202-F1
#
_entry.id   AF-A0A1Q6M202-F1
#
_cell.length_a   1.000
_cell.length_b   1.000
_cell.length_c   1.000
_cell.angle_alpha   90.00
_cell.angle_beta   90.00
_cell.angle_gamma   90.00
#
_symmetry.space_group_name_H-M   'P 1'
#
loop_
_entity.id
_entity.type
_entity.pdbx_description
1 polymer ?
#
loop_
_entity_poly.entity_id
_entity_poly.type
_entity_poly.pdbx_seq_one_letter_code
_entity_poly.pdbx_strand_id
1 'polypeptide(L)'
;MFLIFKSFFNKFLSVFDFSFEPKVKNLMTAGVQISFVLVLFATLIMSIYLTMNQSYIVYEIGSSLFKSFTMFMAIFFISGIAFNTILKEKTSR
;
A
#
# COMPACT_ATOMS: atom_id res chain seq x y z
N MET A 1 -10.65 -9.06 13.62
CA MET A 1 -9.93 -7.93 13.00
C MET A 1 -9.36 -8.28 11.62
N PHE A 2 -8.58 -9.36 11.48
CA PHE A 2 -8.00 -9.79 10.20
C PHE A 2 -9.01 -10.02 9.06
N LEU A 3 -10.16 -10.65 9.36
CA LEU A 3 -11.23 -10.89 8.39
C LEU A 3 -11.86 -9.59 7.84
N ILE A 4 -12.00 -8.57 8.68
CA ILE A 4 -12.54 -7.25 8.27
C ILE A 4 -11.55 -6.54 7.36
N PHE A 5 -10.26 -6.61 7.71
CA PHE A 5 -9.17 -6.09 6.87
C PHE A 5 -9.13 -6.75 5.50
N LYS A 6 -9.22 -8.09 5.45
CA LYS A 6 -9.26 -8.85 4.21
C LYS A 6 -10.48 -8.48 3.35
N SER A 7 -11.64 -8.29 3.97
CA SER A 7 -12.86 -7.86 3.29
C SER A 7 -12.71 -6.45 2.70
N PHE A 8 -12.19 -5.49 3.47
CA PHE A 8 -11.95 -4.12 3.02
C PHE A 8 -10.96 -4.08 1.85
N PHE A 9 -9.85 -4.82 1.95
CA PHE A 9 -8.85 -4.91 0.88
C PHE A 9 -9.40 -5.54 -0.39
N ASN A 10 -10.18 -6.62 -0.27
CA ASN A 10 -10.81 -7.24 -1.43
C ASN A 10 -11.79 -6.28 -2.13
N LYS A 11 -12.51 -5.45 -1.35
CA LYS A 11 -13.43 -4.43 -1.88
C LYS A 11 -12.68 -3.25 -2.50
N PHE A 12 -11.58 -2.82 -1.90
CA PHE A 12 -10.70 -1.79 -2.45
C PHE A 12 -10.08 -2.25 -3.77
N LEU A 13 -9.57 -3.48 -3.81
CA LEU A 13 -9.00 -4.08 -5.02
C LEU A 13 -10.06 -4.37 -6.09
N SER A 14 -11.32 -4.64 -5.74
CA SER A 14 -12.39 -4.83 -6.73
C SER A 14 -12.78 -3.54 -7.46
N VAL A 15 -12.52 -2.36 -6.89
CA VAL A 15 -12.68 -1.08 -7.59
C VAL A 15 -11.66 -0.93 -8.72
N PHE A 16 -10.50 -1.57 -8.57
CA PHE A 16 -9.46 -1.62 -9.58
C PHE A 16 -9.65 -2.87 -10.45
N ASP A 17 -10.64 -2.83 -11.35
CA ASP A 17 -11.04 -3.94 -12.23
C ASP A 17 -10.02 -4.19 -13.36
N PHE A 18 -8.80 -4.53 -12.97
CA PHE A 18 -7.72 -4.85 -13.88
C PHE A 18 -7.68 -6.36 -14.09
N SER A 19 -7.80 -6.78 -15.35
CA SER A 19 -7.44 -8.13 -15.83
C SER A 19 -5.93 -8.34 -15.62
N PHE A 20 -5.56 -8.67 -14.38
CA PHE A 20 -4.18 -8.97 -13.97
C PHE A 20 -3.91 -10.46 -14.06
N GLU A 21 -2.72 -10.81 -14.55
CA GLU A 21 -2.21 -12.16 -14.35
C GLU A 21 -2.17 -12.49 -12.83
N PRO A 22 -2.56 -13.71 -12.43
CA PRO A 22 -2.70 -14.07 -11.01
C PRO A 22 -1.39 -13.92 -10.22
N LYS A 23 -0.24 -14.12 -10.86
CA LYS A 23 1.08 -13.90 -10.24
C LYS A 23 1.33 -12.43 -9.92
N VAL A 24 1.10 -11.53 -10.89
CA VAL A 24 1.27 -10.08 -10.72
C VAL A 24 0.27 -9.55 -9.70
N LYS A 25 -0.99 -10.02 -9.76
CA LYS A 25 -2.04 -9.64 -8.83
C LYS A 25 -1.68 -9.96 -7.38
N ASN A 26 -1.13 -11.15 -7.12
CA ASN A 26 -0.72 -11.54 -5.77
C ASN A 26 0.43 -10.69 -5.25
N LEU A 27 1.42 -10.40 -6.10
CA LEU A 27 2.57 -9.55 -5.76
C LEU A 27 2.15 -8.11 -5.46
N MET A 28 1.30 -7.53 -6.31
CA MET A 28 0.72 -6.20 -6.10
C MET A 28 -0.10 -6.16 -4.81
N THR A 29 -0.97 -7.15 -4.59
CA THR A 29 -1.81 -7.22 -3.38
C THR A 29 -0.97 -7.31 -2.12
N ALA A 30 0.06 -8.15 -2.09
CA ALA A 30 0.97 -8.27 -0.96
C ALA A 30 1.74 -6.95 -0.70
N GLY A 31 2.24 -6.30 -1.76
CA GLY A 31 2.93 -5.01 -1.65
C GLY A 31 2.02 -3.92 -1.06
N VAL A 32 0.81 -3.77 -1.58
CA VAL A 32 -0.17 -2.79 -1.09
C VAL A 32 -0.61 -3.11 0.35
N GLN A 33 -0.80 -4.39 0.70
CA GLN A 33 -1.12 -4.80 2.08
C GLN A 33 -0.01 -4.41 3.06
N ILE A 34 1.25 -4.69 2.73
CA ILE A 34 2.39 -4.33 3.57
C ILE A 34 2.50 -2.81 3.68
N SER A 35 2.41 -2.07 2.58
CA SER A 35 2.44 -0.61 2.60
C SER A 35 1.32 -0.02 3.46
N PHE A 36 0.12 -0.60 3.42
CA PHE A 36 -1.00 -0.14 4.24
C PHE A 36 -0.75 -0.34 5.74
N VAL A 37 -0.21 -1.50 6.14
CA VAL A 37 0.16 -1.75 7.55
C VAL A 37 1.24 -0.75 8.01
N LEU A 38 2.20 -0.44 7.16
CA LEU A 38 3.24 0.56 7.45
C LEU A 38 2.64 1.98 7.58
N VAL A 39 1.70 2.36 6.73
CA VAL A 39 0.96 3.62 6.84
C VAL A 39 0.23 3.71 8.19
N LEU A 40 -0.43 2.62 8.62
CA LEU A 40 -1.09 2.60 9.93
C LEU A 40 -0.10 2.78 11.08
N PHE A 41 1.09 2.18 10.98
CA PHE A 41 2.15 2.39 11.95
C PHE A 41 2.61 3.86 12.00
N ALA A 42 2.77 4.51 10.84
CA ALA A 42 3.09 5.94 10.78
C ALA A 42 1.97 6.81 11.39
N THR A 43 0.70 6.47 11.15
CA THR A 43 -0.43 7.19 11.78
C THR A 43 -0.46 7.01 13.29
N LEU A 44 -0.05 5.85 13.80
CA LEU A 44 0.06 5.60 15.24
C LEU A 44 1.15 6.49 15.87
N ILE A 45 2.30 6.66 15.21
CA ILE A 45 3.35 7.60 15.64
C ILE A 45 2.81 9.03 15.68
N MET A 46 2.05 9.46 14.67
CA MET A 46 1.40 10.77 14.65
C MET A 46 0.36 10.93 15.77
N SER A 47 -0.37 9.87 16.12
CA SER A 47 -1.29 9.88 17.26
C SER A 47 -0.55 10.04 18.59
N ILE A 48 0.62 9.40 18.73
CA ILE A 48 1.48 9.55 19.92
C ILE A 48 1.99 10.99 20.02
N TYR A 49 2.41 11.59 18.90
CA TYR A 49 2.82 13.01 18.86
C TYR A 49 1.75 13.95 19.42
N LEU A 50 0.47 13.71 19.09
CA LEU A 50 -0.64 14.53 19.60
C LEU A 50 -0.88 14.36 21.11
N THR A 51 -0.54 13.19 21.66
CA THR A 51 -0.96 12.81 23.02
C THR A 51 0.14 12.98 24.07
N MET A 52 1.42 12.76 23.73
CA MET A 52 2.50 12.58 24.70
C MET A 52 3.50 13.75 24.79
N ASN A 53 3.10 14.96 24.38
CA ASN A 53 3.91 16.19 24.25
C ASN A 53 4.44 16.37 22.81
N GLN A 54 4.13 17.52 22.19
CA GLN A 54 4.32 17.82 20.77
C GLN A 54 5.80 17.96 20.39
N SER A 55 6.57 16.88 20.48
CA SER A 55 7.97 16.84 20.11
C SER A 55 8.12 16.95 18.60
N TYR A 56 8.90 17.92 18.15
CA TYR A 56 9.22 18.15 16.74
C TYR A 56 9.81 16.91 16.06
N ILE A 57 10.65 16.15 16.77
CA ILE A 57 11.29 14.93 16.26
C ILE A 57 10.26 13.86 15.91
N VAL A 58 9.25 13.67 16.76
CA VAL A 58 8.23 12.64 16.56
C VAL A 58 7.32 13.00 15.37
N TYR A 59 7.03 14.30 15.22
CA TYR A 59 6.30 14.81 14.05
C TYR A 59 7.06 14.60 12.74
N GLU A 60 8.36 14.89 12.72
CA GLU A 60 9.19 14.72 11.53
C GLU A 60 9.28 13.24 11.12
N ILE A 61 9.51 12.34 12.09
CA ILE A 61 9.52 10.90 11.85
C ILE A 61 8.16 10.42 11.34
N GLY A 62 7.07 10.76 12.05
CA GLY A 62 5.72 10.34 11.68
C GLY A 62 5.31 10.80 10.28
N SER A 63 5.55 12.07 9.97
CA SER A 63 5.21 12.65 8.66
C SER A 63 6.08 12.09 7.52
N SER A 64 7.38 11.88 7.76
CA SER A 64 8.31 11.30 6.78
C SER A 64 7.97 9.85 6.46
N LEU A 65 7.68 9.04 7.49
CA LEU A 65 7.23 7.66 7.34
C LEU A 65 5.90 7.59 6.59
N PHE A 66 4.93 8.43 6.95
CA PHE A 66 3.62 8.47 6.28
C PHE A 66 3.77 8.81 4.79
N LYS A 67 4.56 9.83 4.44
CA LYS A 67 4.85 10.18 3.03
C LYS A 67 5.54 9.04 2.28
N SER A 68 6.54 8.42 2.89
CA SER A 68 7.30 7.34 2.25
C SER A 68 6.45 6.10 2.00
N PHE A 69 5.63 5.68 2.97
CA PHE A 69 4.80 4.48 2.85
C PHE A 69 3.62 4.67 1.91
N THR A 70 3.01 5.86 1.86
CA THR A 70 2.00 6.19 0.85
C THR A 70 2.60 6.20 -0.56
N MET A 71 3.82 6.71 -0.72
CA MET A 71 4.54 6.66 -2.00
C MET A 71 4.88 5.22 -2.42
N PHE A 72 5.33 4.36 -1.50
CA PHE A 72 5.52 2.93 -1.79
C PHE A 72 4.23 2.26 -2.24
N MET A 73 3.09 2.57 -1.60
CA MET A 73 1.80 2.03 -2.02
C MET A 73 1.48 2.40 -3.48
N ALA A 74 1.69 3.67 -3.86
CA ALA A 74 1.50 4.13 -5.23
C ALA A 74 2.45 3.44 -6.24
N ILE A 75 3.72 3.27 -5.88
CA ILE A 75 4.71 2.60 -6.73
C ILE A 75 4.34 1.13 -6.95
N PHE A 76 3.89 0.41 -5.93
CA PHE A 76 3.43 -0.97 -6.10
C PHE A 76 2.24 -1.06 -7.06
N PHE A 77 1.32 -0.10 -7.03
CA PHE A 77 0.22 -0.03 -8.00
C PHE A 77 0.71 0.21 -9.43
N ILE A 78 1.53 1.23 -9.65
CA ILE A 78 2.08 1.56 -10.98
C ILE A 78 2.89 0.38 -11.53
N SER A 79 3.74 -0.22 -10.69
CA SER A 79 4.56 -1.37 -11.06
C SER A 79 3.70 -2.58 -11.40
N GLY A 80 2.67 -2.86 -10.60
CA GLY A 80 1.71 -3.94 -10.88
C GLY A 80 1.06 -3.79 -12.26
N ILE A 81 0.62 -2.57 -12.61
CA ILE A 81 0.08 -2.25 -13.94
C ILE A 81 1.14 -2.49 -15.03
N ALA A 82 2.33 -1.91 -14.88
CA ALA A 82 3.39 -2.01 -15.88
C ALA A 82 3.83 -3.46 -16.13
N PHE A 83 4.06 -4.25 -15.08
CA PHE A 83 4.45 -5.65 -15.21
C PHE A 83 3.39 -6.50 -15.91
N ASN A 84 2.11 -6.22 -15.65
CA ASN A 84 1.02 -6.92 -16.32
C ASN A 84 0.96 -6.61 -17.82
N THR A 85 1.18 -5.36 -18.20
CA THR A 85 1.24 -4.96 -19.62
C THR A 85 2.39 -5.68 -20.32
N ILE A 86 3.59 -5.71 -19.73
CA ILE A 86 4.76 -6.41 -20.28
C ILE A 86 4.50 -7.90 -20.45
N LEU A 87 3.87 -8.54 -19.45
CA LEU A 87 3.55 -9.97 -19.50
C LEU A 87 2.51 -10.30 -20.58
N LYS A 88 1.48 -9.45 -20.75
CA LYS A 88 0.49 -9.60 -21.82
C LYS A 88 1.13 -9.48 -23.21
N GLU A 89 2.01 -8.49 -23.41
CA GLU A 89 2.72 -8.33 -24.68
C GLU A 89 3.60 -9.54 -25.00
N LYS A 90 4.33 -10.07 -24.01
CA LYS A 90 5.21 -11.23 -24.18
C LYS A 90 4.45 -12.53 -24.49
N THR A 91 3.27 -12.72 -23.91
CA THR A 91 2.43 -13.91 -24.13
C THR A 91 1.67 -13.88 -25.47
N SER A 92 1.52 -12.71 -26.09
CA SER A 92 0.84 -12.55 -27.40
C SER A 92 1.72 -12.78 -28.63
N ARG A 93 3.05 -12.94 -28.44
CA ARG A 93 4.01 -13.31 -29.48
C ARG A 93 4.34 -14.80 -29.38
#